data_AF-A0AB36KKR6-F1
#
_entry.id   AF-A0AB36KKR6-F1
#
_cell.length_a   1.000
_cell.length_b   1.000
_cell.length_c   1.000
_cell.angle_alpha   90.00
_cell.angle_beta   90.00
_cell.angle_gamma   90.00
#
_symmetry.space_group_name_H-M   'P 1'
#
loop_
_entity.id
_entity.type
_entity.pdbx_description
1 polymer ?
#
loop_
_entity_poly.entity_id
_entity_poly.type
_entity_poly.pdbx_seq_one_letter_code
_entity_poly.pdbx_strand_id
1 'polypeptide(L)'
;MIIAVEALAVKLTGVQQQNFFSRKIFYEISVEGAEKWLGVKLGAAATKKISVRLMAQISSGGLLAAINFYDVWHSWQWNDQAMYGYLLIAMGGLSGSLSSMFGGVAVLSGLNPAGWVALMLIGMGVGLVIMLSPTPLESWLANGPFGESNSIDRYLQDPSEAFYRLTSLLAGIRISIEKNPDYDPRATFDRYAQLPHAIRSSDTIVRLRSRLPGLIGSLDSLSIEAECRTCRITEKMSNQGIPYSAQKEITERPEAPNAQRLHADTLELFFTTPINQISPTGISRHYYTWAVRAQFILITRREKRYFPAPKIRDPTQYSGGWATPNFNEVDQPFWADEVTYEDSFND
;
A
#
# COMPACT_ATOMS: atom_id res chain seq x y z
N MET A 1 20.78 4.13 10.51
CA MET A 1 20.38 4.31 11.92
C MET A 1 21.52 4.88 12.78
N ILE A 2 22.73 4.31 12.80
CA ILE A 2 23.87 4.74 13.64
C ILE A 2 24.20 6.25 13.50
N ILE A 3 24.26 6.77 12.27
CA ILE A 3 24.56 8.20 12.02
C ILE A 3 23.50 9.15 12.61
N ALA A 4 22.23 8.76 12.58
CA ALA A 4 21.12 9.56 13.11
C ALA A 4 21.13 9.55 14.66
N VAL A 5 21.44 8.40 15.26
CA VAL A 5 21.61 8.25 16.71
C VAL A 5 22.81 9.06 17.21
N GLU A 6 23.93 9.04 16.48
CA GLU A 6 25.08 9.89 16.80
C GLU A 6 24.76 11.39 16.66
N ALA A 7 24.00 11.80 15.64
CA ALA A 7 23.58 13.19 15.48
C ALA A 7 22.64 13.66 16.60
N LEU A 8 21.72 12.80 17.05
CA LEU A 8 20.85 13.05 18.20
C LEU A 8 21.69 13.15 19.49
N ALA A 9 22.64 12.23 19.69
CA ALA A 9 23.52 12.22 20.86
C ALA A 9 24.38 13.49 20.96
N VAL A 10 24.92 13.97 19.83
CA VAL A 10 25.65 15.25 19.78
C VAL A 10 24.76 16.44 20.15
N LYS A 11 23.50 16.44 19.68
CA LYS A 11 22.54 17.52 19.95
C LYS A 11 22.05 17.53 21.40
N LEU A 12 21.98 16.36 22.04
CA LEU A 12 21.54 16.19 23.44
C LEU A 12 22.68 16.40 24.45
N THR A 13 23.90 15.98 24.13
CA THR A 13 25.02 16.00 25.09
C THR A 13 25.90 17.25 24.98
N GLY A 14 25.81 18.01 23.88
CA GLY A 14 26.61 19.22 23.67
C GLY A 14 28.12 18.99 23.54
N VAL A 15 28.61 17.75 23.71
CA VAL A 15 30.03 17.40 23.68
C VAL A 15 30.42 16.94 22.27
N GLN A 16 31.33 17.69 21.66
CA GLN A 16 31.87 17.43 20.33
C GLN A 16 32.99 16.37 20.42
N GLN A 17 32.66 15.15 20.86
CA GLN A 17 33.64 14.06 20.92
C GLN A 17 34.15 13.71 19.51
N GLN A 18 35.48 13.62 19.33
CA GLN A 18 36.12 13.38 18.03
C GLN A 18 36.08 11.91 17.57
N ASN A 19 35.63 10.99 18.41
CA ASN A 19 35.72 9.53 18.18
C ASN A 19 34.42 8.89 17.65
N PHE A 20 33.53 9.65 17.01
CA PHE A 20 32.33 9.05 16.39
C PHE A 20 32.70 8.20 15.17
N PHE A 21 32.09 7.01 15.07
CA PHE A 21 32.37 6.07 13.99
C PHE A 21 32.05 6.68 12.62
N SER A 22 30.99 7.50 12.53
CA SER A 22 30.62 8.19 11.28
C SER A 22 31.66 9.19 10.78
N ARG A 23 32.50 9.75 11.68
CA ARG A 23 33.52 10.76 11.36
C ARG A 23 34.91 10.18 11.14
N LYS A 24 35.07 8.86 11.33
CA LYS A 24 36.35 8.17 11.10
C LYS A 24 36.74 8.27 9.62
N ILE A 25 37.92 8.82 9.37
CA ILE A 25 38.51 8.96 8.03
C ILE A 25 39.11 7.60 7.64
N PHE A 26 38.68 7.07 6.51
CA PHE A 26 39.17 5.79 5.97
C PHE A 26 40.29 6.01 4.95
N TYR A 27 40.24 7.11 4.21
CA TYR A 27 41.19 7.38 3.14
C TYR A 27 41.35 8.90 2.94
N GLU A 28 42.58 9.34 2.66
CA GLU A 28 42.90 10.73 2.36
C GLU A 28 43.52 10.80 0.97
N ILE A 29 42.88 11.58 0.08
CA ILE A 29 43.32 11.79 -1.30
C ILE A 29 44.36 12.91 -1.30
N SER A 30 45.49 12.70 -1.98
CA SER A 30 46.51 13.75 -2.15
C SER A 30 46.01 14.88 -3.06
N VAL A 31 46.43 16.11 -2.77
CA VAL A 31 46.03 17.31 -3.52
C VAL A 31 46.42 17.20 -4.98
N GLU A 32 47.65 16.75 -5.25
CA GLU A 32 48.19 16.52 -6.60
C GLU A 32 47.37 15.47 -7.36
N GLY A 33 46.90 14.42 -6.68
CA GLY A 33 46.06 13.38 -7.27
C GLY A 33 44.67 13.90 -7.65
N ALA A 34 44.04 14.68 -6.76
CA ALA A 34 42.73 15.28 -7.01
C ALA A 34 42.79 16.33 -8.14
N GLU A 35 43.82 17.17 -8.16
CA GLU A 35 44.02 18.19 -9.20
C GLU A 35 44.39 17.59 -10.56
N LYS A 36 45.11 16.47 -10.59
CA LYS A 36 45.42 15.74 -11.83
C LYS A 36 44.17 15.11 -12.47
N TRP A 37 43.23 14.63 -11.65
CA TRP A 37 42.06 13.90 -12.14
C TRP A 37 40.83 14.80 -12.39
N LEU A 38 40.61 15.80 -11.54
CA LEU A 38 39.47 16.73 -11.63
C LEU A 38 39.85 18.10 -12.21
N GLY A 39 41.14 18.38 -12.40
CA GLY A 39 41.66 19.70 -12.73
C GLY A 39 41.85 20.59 -11.49
N VAL A 40 42.66 21.64 -11.63
CA VAL A 40 43.11 22.49 -10.50
C VAL A 40 41.94 23.08 -9.70
N LYS A 41 40.91 23.59 -10.38
CA LYS A 41 39.77 24.25 -9.71
C LYS A 41 38.86 23.28 -8.94
N LEU A 42 38.55 22.12 -9.53
CA LEU A 42 37.66 21.12 -8.92
C LEU A 42 38.41 20.25 -7.90
N GLY A 43 39.68 19.92 -8.16
CA GLY A 43 40.54 19.19 -7.24
C GLY A 43 40.83 19.97 -5.94
N ALA A 44 40.90 21.30 -6.03
CA ALA A 44 41.00 22.16 -4.86
C ALA A 44 39.71 22.18 -4.00
N ALA A 45 38.54 22.12 -4.63
CA ALA A 45 37.22 22.15 -3.98
C ALA A 45 36.73 20.75 -3.52
N ALA A 46 37.39 19.68 -3.95
CA ALA A 46 37.02 18.30 -3.64
C ALA A 46 37.29 17.95 -2.17
N THR A 47 36.42 17.11 -1.61
CA THR A 47 36.57 16.57 -0.27
C THR A 47 37.72 15.57 -0.25
N LYS A 48 38.86 15.97 0.31
CA LYS A 48 40.10 15.17 0.35
C LYS A 48 40.08 14.06 1.41
N LYS A 49 39.22 14.19 2.43
CA LYS A 49 39.09 13.23 3.54
C LYS A 49 37.82 12.41 3.38
N ILE A 50 37.96 11.14 3.01
CA ILE A 50 36.85 10.22 2.85
C ILE A 50 36.49 9.63 4.23
N SER A 51 35.31 9.98 4.72
CA SER A 51 34.73 9.44 5.96
C SER A 51 33.65 8.40 5.67
N VAL A 52 33.32 7.58 6.67
CA VAL A 52 32.18 6.64 6.61
C VAL A 52 30.88 7.38 6.30
N ARG A 53 30.66 8.54 6.93
CA ARG A 53 29.49 9.39 6.66
C ARG A 53 29.43 9.85 5.20
N LEU A 54 30.56 10.25 4.63
CA LEU A 54 30.62 10.71 3.24
C LEU A 54 30.25 9.58 2.28
N MET A 55 30.83 8.39 2.46
CA MET A 55 30.49 7.22 1.65
C MET A 55 29.01 6.85 1.77
N ALA A 56 28.44 6.92 2.98
CA ALA A 56 27.02 6.67 3.19
C ALA A 56 26.13 7.71 2.48
N GLN A 57 26.51 8.99 2.49
CA GLN A 57 25.78 10.05 1.78
C GLN A 57 25.81 9.86 0.26
N ILE A 58 27.00 9.59 -0.30
CA ILE A 58 27.18 9.32 -1.73
C ILE A 58 26.36 8.09 -2.15
N SER A 59 26.44 7.01 -1.38
CA SER A 59 25.73 5.75 -1.67
C SER A 59 24.23 5.94 -1.57
N SER A 60 23.75 6.69 -0.58
CA SER A 60 22.32 6.97 -0.42
C SER A 60 21.76 7.79 -1.57
N GLY A 61 22.45 8.85 -2.01
CA GLY A 61 22.00 9.67 -3.15
C GLY A 61 22.08 8.91 -4.48
N GLY A 62 23.10 8.05 -4.65
CA GLY A 62 23.25 7.19 -5.82
C GLY A 62 22.17 6.12 -5.90
N LEU A 63 21.82 5.49 -4.77
CA LEU A 63 20.74 4.50 -4.69
C LEU A 63 19.38 5.15 -4.94
N LEU A 64 19.14 6.34 -4.39
CA LEU A 64 17.94 7.12 -4.70
C LEU A 64 17.84 7.39 -6.21
N ALA A 65 18.93 7.84 -6.83
CA ALA A 65 18.96 8.09 -8.26
C ALA A 65 18.69 6.82 -9.08
N ALA A 66 19.33 5.71 -8.75
CA ALA A 66 19.16 4.44 -9.45
C ALA A 66 17.70 3.93 -9.40
N ILE A 67 17.08 3.95 -8.22
CA ILE A 67 15.67 3.55 -8.06
C ILE A 67 14.76 4.46 -8.89
N ASN A 68 14.96 5.77 -8.81
CA ASN A 68 14.09 6.70 -9.55
C ASN A 68 14.33 6.67 -11.06
N PHE A 69 15.52 6.31 -11.55
CA PHE A 69 15.72 6.04 -12.98
C PHE A 69 14.97 4.80 -13.45
N TYR A 70 14.88 3.76 -12.60
CA TYR A 70 14.01 2.63 -12.88
C TYR A 70 12.54 3.07 -12.94
N ASP A 71 12.09 3.91 -12.01
CA ASP A 71 10.72 4.44 -12.01
C ASP A 71 10.45 5.34 -13.23
N VAL A 72 11.42 6.17 -13.67
CA VAL A 72 11.35 6.93 -14.93
C VAL A 72 11.12 6.01 -16.11
N TRP A 73 11.95 4.96 -16.24
CA TRP A 73 11.84 3.99 -17.31
C TRP A 73 10.49 3.27 -17.30
N HIS A 74 10.03 2.85 -16.12
CA HIS A 74 8.73 2.20 -15.96
C HIS A 74 7.56 3.13 -16.32
N SER A 75 7.55 4.38 -15.81
CA SER A 75 6.53 5.38 -16.16
C SER A 75 6.55 5.73 -17.66
N TRP A 76 7.73 5.79 -18.27
CA TRP A 76 7.86 6.00 -19.72
C TRP A 76 7.16 4.91 -20.53
N GLN A 77 7.34 3.64 -20.14
CA GLN A 77 6.68 2.52 -20.82
C GLN A 77 5.15 2.58 -20.73
N TRP A 78 4.62 3.15 -19.64
CA TRP A 78 3.18 3.34 -19.40
C TRP A 78 2.63 4.68 -19.91
N ASN A 79 3.44 5.46 -20.64
CA ASN A 79 3.12 6.81 -21.11
C ASN A 79 2.62 7.74 -19.98
N ASP A 80 3.25 7.65 -18.81
CA ASP A 80 2.85 8.32 -17.58
C ASP A 80 3.67 9.61 -17.37
N GLN A 81 2.98 10.73 -17.15
CA GLN A 81 3.61 12.04 -16.92
C GLN A 81 4.36 12.14 -15.59
N ALA A 82 4.12 11.24 -14.63
CA ALA A 82 4.88 11.15 -13.38
C ALA A 82 6.38 10.88 -13.61
N MET A 83 6.76 10.41 -14.81
CA MET A 83 8.16 10.25 -15.22
C MET A 83 8.99 11.51 -14.96
N TYR A 84 8.45 12.71 -15.22
CA TYR A 84 9.18 13.96 -14.99
C TYR A 84 9.47 14.20 -13.50
N GLY A 85 8.54 13.79 -12.62
CA GLY A 85 8.73 13.85 -11.18
C GLY A 85 9.85 12.91 -10.71
N TYR A 86 9.82 11.65 -11.14
CA TYR A 86 10.90 10.69 -10.84
C TYR A 86 12.25 11.14 -11.38
N LEU A 87 12.30 11.76 -12.56
CA LEU A 87 13.53 12.30 -13.13
C LEU A 87 14.12 13.42 -12.26
N LEU A 88 13.29 14.32 -11.74
CA LEU A 88 13.73 15.35 -10.80
C LEU A 88 14.27 14.75 -9.50
N ILE A 89 13.62 13.73 -8.95
CA ILE A 89 14.10 13.03 -7.75
C ILE A 89 15.47 12.39 -8.04
N ALA A 90 15.62 11.74 -9.20
CA ALA A 90 16.88 11.12 -9.59
C ALA A 90 18.01 12.15 -9.71
N MET A 91 17.74 13.27 -10.37
CA MET A 91 18.67 14.40 -10.48
C MET A 91 19.01 15.01 -9.12
N GLY A 92 18.04 15.10 -8.21
CA GLY A 92 18.24 15.52 -6.83
C GLY A 92 19.14 14.54 -6.05
N GLY A 93 18.96 13.23 -6.23
CA GLY A 93 19.84 12.19 -5.66
C GLY A 93 21.28 12.32 -6.14
N LEU A 94 21.49 12.49 -7.45
CA LEU A 94 22.82 12.72 -8.03
C LEU A 94 23.46 14.02 -7.53
N SER A 95 22.70 15.12 -7.51
CA SER A 95 23.15 16.41 -6.99
C SER A 95 23.53 16.32 -5.51
N GLY A 96 22.77 15.56 -4.71
CA GLY A 96 23.07 15.30 -3.30
C GLY A 96 24.35 14.50 -3.10
N SER A 97 24.57 13.45 -3.91
CA SER A 97 25.83 12.69 -3.90
C SER A 97 27.01 13.58 -4.29
N LEU A 98 26.88 14.39 -5.34
CA LEU A 98 27.93 15.28 -5.81
C LEU A 98 28.22 16.40 -4.80
N SER A 99 27.17 16.97 -4.18
CA SER A 99 27.28 17.97 -3.10
C SER A 99 28.18 17.50 -1.96
N SER A 100 28.10 16.22 -1.58
CA SER A 100 28.93 15.66 -0.52
C SER A 100 30.42 15.57 -0.91
N MET A 101 30.72 15.38 -2.20
CA MET A 101 32.07 15.31 -2.74
C MET A 101 32.78 16.67 -2.84
N PHE A 102 32.05 17.78 -2.79
CA PHE A 102 32.60 19.14 -2.92
C PHE A 102 32.21 19.99 -1.69
N GLY A 103 32.88 19.74 -0.57
CA GLY A 103 32.54 20.30 0.76
C GLY A 103 32.99 21.74 1.05
N GLY A 104 33.19 22.59 0.04
CA GLY A 104 33.92 23.86 0.19
C GLY A 104 33.12 25.17 0.24
N VAL A 105 31.78 25.16 0.16
CA VAL A 105 30.97 26.39 0.01
C VAL A 105 30.11 26.66 1.24
N ALA A 106 29.87 27.95 1.52
CA ALA A 106 29.09 28.47 2.65
C ALA A 106 27.86 27.60 2.98
N VAL A 107 27.77 27.21 4.24
CA VAL A 107 26.78 26.26 4.75
C VAL A 107 25.61 27.05 5.32
N LEU A 108 24.45 27.00 4.66
CA LEU A 108 23.20 27.54 5.18
C LEU A 108 22.41 26.39 5.82
N SER A 109 22.16 26.48 7.13
CA SER A 109 21.42 25.47 7.92
C SER A 109 22.02 24.05 7.86
N GLY A 110 23.34 23.92 7.68
CA GLY A 110 24.01 22.62 7.61
C GLY A 110 24.13 22.01 6.20
N LEU A 111 23.61 22.67 5.16
CA LEU A 111 23.70 22.26 3.75
C LEU A 111 24.48 23.29 2.92
N ASN A 112 25.27 22.81 1.95
CA ASN A 112 25.84 23.69 0.92
C ASN A 112 24.77 24.03 -0.14
N PRO A 113 25.00 25.01 -1.03
CA PRO A 113 24.02 25.39 -2.06
C PRO A 113 23.57 24.21 -2.94
N ALA A 114 24.49 23.30 -3.29
CA ALA A 114 24.16 22.09 -4.06
C ALA A 114 23.24 21.12 -3.29
N GLY A 115 23.35 21.07 -1.97
CA GLY A 115 22.48 20.30 -1.09
C GLY A 115 21.08 20.90 -1.00
N TRP A 116 20.96 22.22 -1.02
CA TRP A 116 19.67 22.90 -1.15
C TRP A 116 19.01 22.67 -2.51
N VAL A 117 19.78 22.72 -3.60
CA VAL A 117 19.30 22.36 -4.94
C VAL A 117 18.82 20.92 -4.97
N ALA A 118 19.58 19.98 -4.40
CA ALA A 118 19.18 18.58 -4.29
C ALA A 118 17.83 18.43 -3.56
N LEU A 119 17.65 19.11 -2.42
CA LEU A 119 16.43 19.04 -1.63
C LEU A 119 15.23 19.64 -2.40
N MET A 120 15.41 20.76 -3.08
CA MET A 120 14.37 21.37 -3.91
C MET A 120 13.95 20.45 -5.06
N LEU A 121 14.91 19.84 -5.75
CA LEU A 121 14.64 18.89 -6.84
C LEU A 121 13.85 17.68 -6.34
N ILE A 122 14.24 17.10 -5.20
CA ILE A 122 13.52 15.97 -4.60
C ILE A 122 12.10 16.40 -4.20
N GLY A 123 11.94 17.53 -3.51
CA GLY A 123 10.63 18.01 -3.06
C GLY A 123 9.69 18.31 -4.23
N MET A 124 10.18 19.02 -5.26
CA MET A 124 9.42 19.30 -6.47
C MET A 124 9.09 18.01 -7.23
N GLY A 125 10.04 17.08 -7.33
CA GLY A 125 9.85 15.79 -7.98
C GLY A 125 8.75 14.96 -7.30
N VAL A 126 8.76 14.87 -5.97
CA VAL A 126 7.69 14.19 -5.20
C VAL A 126 6.34 14.88 -5.43
N GLY A 127 6.30 16.20 -5.41
CA GLY A 127 5.08 16.97 -5.70
C GLY A 127 4.52 16.67 -7.10
N LEU A 128 5.38 16.61 -8.12
CA LEU A 128 4.99 16.25 -9.48
C LEU A 128 4.53 14.79 -9.58
N VAL A 129 5.20 13.84 -8.93
CA VAL A 129 4.74 12.43 -8.93
C VAL A 129 3.33 12.36 -8.38
N ILE A 130 3.05 13.00 -7.25
CA ILE A 130 1.69 12.99 -6.65
C ILE A 130 0.67 13.64 -7.57
N MET A 131 1.00 14.75 -8.21
CA MET A 131 0.06 15.52 -9.03
C MET A 131 -0.19 14.92 -10.42
N LEU A 132 0.82 14.24 -10.99
CA LEU A 132 0.79 13.72 -12.35
C LEU A 132 0.63 12.20 -12.44
N SER A 133 0.61 11.49 -11.30
CA SER A 133 0.32 10.06 -11.29
C SER A 133 -1.10 9.82 -11.80
N PRO A 134 -1.28 8.99 -12.85
CA PRO A 134 -2.58 8.78 -13.45
C PRO A 134 -3.46 7.95 -12.54
N THR A 135 -4.74 8.27 -12.55
CA THR A 135 -5.75 7.41 -11.91
C THR A 135 -5.84 6.07 -12.62
N PRO A 136 -6.39 5.00 -11.99
CA PRO A 136 -6.62 3.73 -12.67
C PRO A 136 -7.45 3.87 -13.95
N LEU A 137 -8.46 4.76 -13.94
CA LEU A 137 -9.28 5.05 -15.12
C LEU A 137 -8.48 5.73 -16.22
N GLU A 138 -7.65 6.72 -15.89
CA GLU A 138 -6.77 7.39 -16.85
C GLU A 138 -5.75 6.43 -17.46
N SER A 139 -5.15 5.56 -16.63
CA SER A 139 -4.26 4.50 -17.11
C SER A 139 -4.98 3.55 -18.06
N TRP A 140 -6.24 3.21 -17.78
CA TRP A 140 -7.08 2.40 -18.66
C TRP A 140 -7.43 3.12 -19.96
N LEU A 141 -7.72 4.43 -19.92
CA LEU A 141 -8.02 5.23 -21.12
C LEU A 141 -6.80 5.37 -22.04
N ALA A 142 -5.62 5.61 -21.46
CA ALA A 142 -4.38 5.83 -22.21
C ALA A 142 -3.83 4.54 -22.85
N ASN A 143 -4.02 3.39 -22.19
CA ASN A 143 -3.44 2.10 -22.60
C ASN A 143 -4.49 1.04 -22.98
N GLY A 144 -5.77 1.42 -22.99
CA GLY A 144 -6.88 0.54 -23.35
C GLY A 144 -7.01 0.35 -24.86
N PRO A 145 -8.16 -0.16 -25.34
CA PRO A 145 -8.36 -0.53 -26.75
C PRO A 145 -8.41 0.66 -27.71
N PHE A 146 -8.43 1.88 -27.18
CA PHE A 146 -8.38 3.14 -27.93
C PHE A 146 -7.05 3.89 -27.75
N GLY A 147 -6.16 3.36 -26.91
CA GLY A 147 -4.90 3.97 -26.53
C GLY A 147 -3.75 3.63 -27.47
N GLU A 148 -2.56 4.10 -27.13
CA GLU A 148 -1.34 3.72 -27.84
C GLU A 148 -0.93 2.31 -27.44
N SER A 149 -0.69 1.44 -28.42
CA SER A 149 -0.28 0.06 -28.14
C SER A 149 1.20 0.00 -27.74
N ASN A 150 1.49 -0.42 -26.52
CA ASN A 150 2.83 -0.80 -26.09
C ASN A 150 2.93 -2.32 -25.92
N SER A 151 4.14 -2.82 -25.66
CA SER A 151 4.35 -4.26 -25.46
C SER A 151 3.84 -4.75 -24.10
N ILE A 152 3.80 -3.86 -23.11
CA ILE A 152 3.50 -4.16 -21.70
C ILE A 152 2.00 -4.21 -21.38
N ASP A 153 1.17 -3.55 -22.19
CA ASP A 153 -0.28 -3.40 -22.06
C ASP A 153 -1.05 -4.24 -23.10
N ARG A 154 -0.40 -5.22 -23.74
CA ARG A 154 -1.02 -6.02 -24.82
C ARG A 154 -2.36 -6.65 -24.42
N TYR A 155 -2.56 -6.96 -23.15
CA TYR A 155 -3.83 -7.50 -22.64
C TYR A 155 -4.93 -6.43 -22.53
N LEU A 156 -4.59 -5.15 -22.36
CA LEU A 156 -5.55 -4.04 -22.37
C LEU A 156 -5.97 -3.64 -23.79
N GLN A 157 -5.24 -4.10 -24.81
CA GLN A 157 -5.61 -3.92 -26.21
C GLN A 157 -6.70 -4.92 -26.65
N ASP A 158 -6.89 -6.04 -25.95
CA ASP A 158 -8.02 -6.93 -26.17
C ASP A 158 -9.31 -6.26 -25.66
N PRO A 159 -10.30 -5.96 -26.53
CA PRO A 159 -11.52 -5.27 -26.12
C PRO A 159 -12.29 -6.00 -25.02
N SER A 160 -12.23 -7.34 -24.97
CA SER A 160 -12.94 -8.13 -23.97
C SER A 160 -12.32 -7.99 -22.59
N GLU A 161 -11.00 -8.10 -22.51
CA GLU A 161 -10.23 -7.95 -21.27
C GLU A 161 -10.24 -6.50 -20.78
N ALA A 162 -10.13 -5.54 -21.70
CA ALA A 162 -10.25 -4.13 -21.37
C ALA A 162 -11.61 -3.78 -20.78
N PHE A 163 -12.71 -4.26 -21.40
CA PHE A 163 -14.05 -4.04 -20.90
C PHE A 163 -14.28 -4.68 -19.53
N TYR A 164 -13.75 -5.89 -19.33
CA TYR A 164 -13.77 -6.57 -18.03
C TYR A 164 -13.06 -5.75 -16.95
N ARG A 165 -11.86 -5.23 -17.23
CA ARG A 165 -11.11 -4.37 -16.30
C ARG A 165 -11.80 -3.05 -16.01
N LEU A 166 -12.40 -2.41 -17.03
CA LEU A 166 -13.20 -1.20 -16.83
C LEU A 166 -14.41 -1.48 -15.94
N THR A 167 -15.11 -2.59 -16.19
CA THR A 167 -16.27 -2.99 -15.40
C THR A 167 -15.86 -3.21 -13.95
N SER A 168 -14.68 -3.79 -13.70
CA SER A 168 -14.14 -3.92 -12.35
C SER A 168 -13.81 -2.59 -11.70
N LEU A 169 -13.27 -1.61 -12.43
CA LEU A 169 -13.03 -0.26 -11.90
C LEU A 169 -14.34 0.43 -11.49
N LEU A 170 -15.41 0.21 -12.26
CA LEU A 170 -16.73 0.79 -12.02
C LEU A 170 -17.57 -0.02 -11.03
N ALA A 171 -17.19 -1.28 -10.76
CA ALA A 171 -17.89 -2.22 -9.89
C ALA A 171 -18.10 -1.67 -8.48
N GLY A 172 -17.23 -0.77 -8.00
CA GLY A 172 -17.36 -0.12 -6.71
C GLY A 172 -17.57 -1.12 -5.57
N ILE A 173 -16.82 -2.23 -5.59
CA ILE A 173 -16.90 -3.27 -4.57
C ILE A 173 -16.51 -2.65 -3.22
N ARG A 174 -17.30 -2.90 -2.17
CA ARG A 174 -16.99 -2.46 -0.81
C ARG A 174 -17.39 -3.53 0.20
N ILE A 175 -16.63 -3.60 1.27
CA ILE A 175 -16.83 -4.52 2.39
C ILE A 175 -16.93 -3.68 3.65
N SER A 176 -18.03 -3.83 4.40
CA SER A 176 -18.16 -3.24 5.73
C SER A 176 -18.45 -4.33 6.77
N ILE A 177 -17.89 -4.16 7.96
CA ILE A 177 -18.10 -5.04 9.12
C ILE A 177 -18.64 -4.17 10.23
N GLU A 178 -19.92 -4.35 10.56
CA GLU A 178 -20.65 -3.45 11.45
C GLU A 178 -21.42 -4.24 12.52
N LYS A 179 -21.79 -3.55 13.60
CA LYS A 179 -22.72 -4.12 14.58
C LYS A 179 -24.12 -4.20 13.99
N ASN A 180 -24.83 -5.28 14.28
CA ASN A 180 -26.21 -5.42 13.87
C ASN A 180 -27.11 -4.50 14.72
N PRO A 181 -27.79 -3.49 14.13
CA PRO A 181 -28.70 -2.61 14.86
C PRO A 181 -29.94 -3.37 15.38
N ASP A 182 -30.31 -4.47 14.73
CA ASP A 182 -31.47 -5.31 15.09
C ASP A 182 -31.10 -6.42 16.09
N TYR A 183 -29.88 -6.40 16.65
CA TYR A 183 -29.42 -7.41 17.59
C TYR A 183 -30.17 -7.32 18.92
N ASP A 184 -30.79 -8.42 19.31
CA ASP A 184 -31.40 -8.61 20.61
C ASP A 184 -30.75 -9.83 21.30
N PRO A 185 -29.99 -9.63 22.40
CA PRO A 185 -29.33 -10.74 23.12
C PRO A 185 -30.33 -11.71 23.77
N ARG A 186 -31.61 -11.35 23.85
CA ARG A 186 -32.70 -12.19 24.35
C ARG A 186 -33.68 -12.58 23.25
N ALA A 187 -33.28 -12.46 21.98
CA ALA A 187 -34.11 -12.85 20.86
C ALA A 187 -34.60 -14.29 21.05
N THR A 188 -35.90 -14.48 20.95
CA THR A 188 -36.54 -15.80 20.93
C THR A 188 -37.09 -16.09 19.54
N PHE A 189 -37.28 -17.38 19.25
CA PHE A 189 -37.90 -17.81 18.02
C PHE A 189 -39.38 -17.40 18.00
N ASP A 190 -39.71 -16.45 17.13
CA ASP A 190 -41.07 -15.99 16.88
C ASP A 190 -41.32 -15.99 15.37
N ARG A 191 -42.36 -16.72 14.94
CA ARG A 191 -42.74 -16.86 13.53
C ARG A 191 -43.47 -15.65 12.98
N TYR A 192 -44.03 -14.81 13.84
CA TYR A 192 -44.77 -13.61 13.45
C TYR A 192 -43.92 -12.34 13.50
N ALA A 193 -42.68 -12.44 14.01
CA ALA A 193 -41.74 -11.34 14.01
C ALA A 193 -41.40 -10.91 12.58
N GLN A 194 -41.34 -9.59 12.34
CA GLN A 194 -40.98 -9.02 11.03
C GLN A 194 -39.56 -9.42 10.60
N LEU A 195 -38.65 -9.54 11.56
CA LEU A 195 -37.27 -9.98 11.35
C LEU A 195 -37.07 -11.40 11.88
N PRO A 196 -36.54 -12.32 11.05
CA PRO A 196 -36.22 -13.69 11.46
C PRO A 196 -35.31 -13.73 12.69
N HIS A 197 -35.49 -14.77 13.50
CA HIS A 197 -34.67 -14.98 14.71
C HIS A 197 -33.17 -14.99 14.41
N ALA A 198 -32.73 -15.65 13.33
CA ALA A 198 -31.31 -15.74 12.97
C ALA A 198 -30.65 -14.38 12.68
N ILE A 199 -31.43 -13.39 12.22
CA ILE A 199 -30.95 -12.01 12.07
C ILE A 199 -30.85 -11.36 13.45
N ARG A 200 -31.92 -11.40 14.24
CA ARG A 200 -31.98 -10.75 15.57
C ARG A 200 -31.00 -11.34 16.58
N SER A 201 -30.61 -12.61 16.45
CA SER A 201 -29.63 -13.27 17.32
C SER A 201 -28.17 -13.07 16.90
N SER A 202 -27.94 -12.44 15.75
CA SER A 202 -26.59 -12.16 15.23
C SER A 202 -26.19 -10.75 15.62
N ASP A 203 -25.01 -10.57 16.21
CA ASP A 203 -24.55 -9.28 16.71
C ASP A 203 -23.77 -8.48 15.65
N THR A 204 -23.38 -9.13 14.55
CA THR A 204 -22.47 -8.58 13.55
C THR A 204 -23.03 -8.77 12.13
N ILE A 205 -22.87 -7.75 11.29
CA ILE A 205 -23.24 -7.75 9.88
C ILE A 205 -21.99 -7.50 9.05
N VAL A 206 -21.72 -8.41 8.11
CA VAL A 206 -20.78 -8.17 7.01
C VAL A 206 -21.59 -7.77 5.78
N ARG A 207 -21.35 -6.57 5.24
CA ARG A 207 -22.01 -6.08 4.03
C ARG A 207 -21.03 -6.09 2.86
N LEU A 208 -21.45 -6.73 1.78
CA LEU A 208 -20.74 -6.77 0.51
C LEU A 208 -21.54 -5.93 -0.49
N ARG A 209 -21.04 -4.74 -0.82
CA ARG A 209 -21.69 -3.81 -1.75
C ARG A 209 -21.01 -3.86 -3.11
N SER A 210 -21.79 -3.77 -4.18
CA SER A 210 -21.28 -3.66 -5.54
C SER A 210 -22.30 -3.03 -6.48
N ARG A 211 -21.81 -2.24 -7.44
CA ARG A 211 -22.58 -1.68 -8.55
C ARG A 211 -22.67 -2.65 -9.75
N LEU A 212 -22.01 -3.82 -9.68
CA LEU A 212 -22.03 -4.83 -10.73
C LEU A 212 -23.44 -5.22 -11.21
N PRO A 213 -24.44 -5.43 -10.33
CA PRO A 213 -25.80 -5.75 -10.77
C PRO A 213 -26.45 -4.67 -11.65
N GLY A 214 -26.07 -3.40 -11.48
CA GLY A 214 -26.56 -2.29 -12.30
C GLY A 214 -25.76 -2.07 -13.59
N LEU A 215 -24.49 -2.49 -13.61
CA LEU A 215 -23.61 -2.37 -14.77
C LEU A 215 -23.81 -3.51 -15.76
N ILE A 216 -24.11 -4.70 -15.26
CA ILE A 216 -24.24 -5.91 -16.04
C ILE A 216 -25.74 -6.20 -16.12
N GLY A 217 -26.34 -5.97 -17.30
CA GLY A 217 -27.78 -6.07 -17.50
C GLY A 217 -28.34 -7.47 -17.18
N SER A 218 -29.67 -7.61 -17.23
CA SER A 218 -30.43 -8.81 -16.83
C SER A 218 -30.14 -10.11 -17.61
N LEU A 219 -29.23 -10.08 -18.58
CA LEU A 219 -28.88 -11.22 -19.44
C LEU A 219 -27.82 -12.14 -18.85
N ASP A 220 -27.09 -11.66 -17.85
CA ASP A 220 -26.02 -12.42 -17.20
C ASP A 220 -26.34 -12.67 -15.72
N SER A 221 -25.87 -13.80 -15.19
CA SER A 221 -26.08 -14.13 -13.78
C SER A 221 -24.84 -13.77 -12.97
N LEU A 222 -25.04 -13.01 -11.89
CA LEU A 222 -24.01 -12.67 -10.92
C LEU A 222 -24.18 -13.56 -9.67
N SER A 223 -23.11 -14.24 -9.29
CA SER A 223 -23.01 -14.97 -8.02
C SER A 223 -21.98 -14.29 -7.13
N ILE A 224 -22.14 -14.40 -5.81
CA ILE A 224 -21.20 -13.84 -4.83
C ILE A 224 -20.76 -14.99 -3.95
N GLU A 225 -19.47 -15.28 -3.97
CA GLU A 225 -18.82 -16.21 -3.06
C GLU A 225 -18.11 -15.40 -1.99
N ALA A 226 -18.43 -15.66 -0.72
CA ALA A 226 -17.84 -14.97 0.41
C ALA A 226 -17.35 -15.98 1.43
N GLU A 227 -16.06 -15.89 1.77
CA GLU A 227 -15.48 -16.60 2.90
C GLU A 227 -15.26 -15.61 4.05
N CYS A 228 -15.89 -15.90 5.19
CA CYS A 228 -15.72 -15.15 6.41
C CYS A 228 -15.04 -16.04 7.45
N ARG A 229 -14.00 -15.52 8.11
CA ARG A 229 -13.25 -16.22 9.16
C ARG A 229 -13.13 -15.33 10.38
N THR A 230 -13.35 -15.91 11.56
CA THR A 230 -13.10 -15.20 12.81
C THR A 230 -11.61 -14.99 12.98
N CYS A 231 -11.23 -13.77 13.35
CA CYS A 231 -9.88 -13.35 13.64
C CYS A 231 -9.78 -12.97 15.11
N ARG A 232 -8.94 -13.69 15.85
CA ARG A 232 -8.60 -13.38 17.24
C ARG A 232 -7.44 -12.40 17.27
N ILE A 233 -7.63 -11.27 17.93
CA ILE A 233 -6.55 -10.33 18.20
C ILE A 233 -6.20 -10.43 19.69
N THR A 234 -4.93 -10.75 19.95
CA THR A 234 -4.37 -10.82 21.30
C THR A 234 -3.49 -9.61 21.53
N GLU A 235 -3.98 -8.68 22.34
CA GLU A 235 -3.20 -7.54 22.81
C GLU A 235 -2.52 -7.86 24.13
N LYS A 236 -1.21 -7.62 24.19
CA LYS A 236 -0.43 -7.65 25.43
C LYS A 236 -0.30 -6.24 25.98
N MET A 237 -0.67 -6.09 27.25
CA MET A 237 -0.64 -4.84 27.99
C MET A 237 0.62 -4.76 28.84
N SER A 238 1.20 -3.56 28.92
CA SER A 238 2.24 -3.27 29.90
C SER A 238 1.62 -3.19 31.31
N ASN A 239 2.47 -3.17 32.34
CA ASN A 239 2.01 -2.96 33.73
C ASN A 239 1.30 -1.60 33.94
N GLN A 240 1.40 -0.68 32.97
CA GLN A 240 0.71 0.62 32.96
C GLN A 240 -0.60 0.59 32.15
N GLY A 241 -1.03 -0.58 31.66
CA GLY A 241 -2.24 -0.75 30.87
C GLY A 241 -2.13 -0.29 29.41
N ILE A 242 -0.91 -0.06 28.92
CA ILE A 242 -0.66 0.38 27.54
C ILE A 242 -0.40 -0.85 26.65
N PRO A 243 -1.14 -1.03 25.53
CA PRO A 243 -0.87 -2.12 24.60
C PRO A 243 0.48 -1.87 23.91
N TYR A 244 1.37 -2.87 23.94
CA TYR A 244 2.69 -2.78 23.28
C TYR A 244 2.91 -3.85 22.20
N SER A 245 2.01 -4.84 22.12
CA SER A 245 2.06 -5.89 21.11
C SER A 245 0.65 -6.40 20.83
N ALA A 246 0.32 -6.57 19.56
CA ALA A 246 -0.90 -7.20 19.10
C ALA A 246 -0.52 -8.37 18.17
N GLN A 247 -1.09 -9.55 18.44
CA GLN A 247 -0.94 -10.72 17.59
C GLN A 247 -2.28 -11.04 16.95
N LYS A 248 -2.31 -11.17 15.62
CA LYS A 248 -3.49 -11.52 14.82
C LYS A 248 -3.44 -13.02 14.51
N GLU A 249 -4.48 -13.74 14.86
CA GLU A 249 -4.65 -15.17 14.55
C GLU A 249 -5.98 -15.36 13.83
N ILE A 250 -5.93 -15.82 12.58
CA ILE A 250 -7.12 -16.09 11.77
C ILE A 250 -7.43 -17.58 11.86
N THR A 251 -8.69 -17.91 12.11
CA THR A 251 -9.15 -19.30 12.15
C THR A 251 -8.98 -19.96 10.78
N GLU A 252 -8.57 -21.22 10.71
CA GLU A 252 -8.34 -21.90 9.42
C GLU A 252 -9.63 -22.19 8.64
N ARG A 253 -10.73 -22.39 9.34
CA ARG A 253 -12.01 -22.80 8.74
C ARG A 253 -12.92 -21.58 8.51
N PRO A 254 -13.57 -21.49 7.35
CA PRO A 254 -14.63 -20.50 7.12
C PRO A 254 -15.84 -20.79 8.00
N GLU A 255 -16.50 -19.72 8.44
CA GLU A 255 -17.73 -19.78 9.23
C GLU A 255 -18.91 -19.45 8.32
N ALA A 256 -19.99 -20.24 8.43
CA ALA A 256 -21.21 -19.99 7.66
C ALA A 256 -22.04 -18.90 8.37
N PRO A 257 -22.65 -17.97 7.63
CA PRO A 257 -23.52 -16.95 8.23
C PRO A 257 -24.78 -17.60 8.81
N ASN A 258 -25.26 -17.06 9.92
CA ASN A 258 -26.52 -17.48 10.55
C ASN A 258 -27.73 -17.14 9.65
N ALA A 259 -27.62 -16.02 8.93
CA ALA A 259 -28.62 -15.57 7.97
C ALA A 259 -27.94 -14.78 6.85
N GLN A 260 -28.61 -14.70 5.71
CA GLN A 260 -28.19 -13.88 4.57
C GLN A 260 -29.39 -13.07 4.07
N ARG A 261 -29.15 -11.83 3.65
CA ARG A 261 -30.15 -10.94 3.07
C ARG A 261 -29.57 -10.28 1.81
N LEU A 262 -30.26 -10.46 0.70
CA LEU A 262 -29.84 -9.90 -0.60
C LEU A 262 -30.71 -8.68 -0.93
N HIS A 263 -30.05 -7.57 -1.21
CA HIS A 263 -30.63 -6.35 -1.80
C HIS A 263 -30.12 -6.19 -3.23
N ALA A 264 -30.58 -5.15 -3.94
CA ALA A 264 -30.22 -4.92 -5.34
C ALA A 264 -28.72 -4.75 -5.58
N ASP A 265 -27.99 -4.12 -4.64
CA ASP A 265 -26.57 -3.80 -4.74
C ASP A 265 -25.73 -4.34 -3.56
N THR A 266 -26.38 -5.02 -2.61
CA THR A 266 -25.77 -5.36 -1.32
C THR A 266 -26.15 -6.78 -0.90
N LEU A 267 -25.15 -7.59 -0.55
CA LEU A 267 -25.34 -8.85 0.17
C LEU A 267 -24.95 -8.64 1.64
N GLU A 268 -25.88 -8.89 2.54
CA GLU A 268 -25.66 -8.83 3.99
C GLU A 268 -25.58 -10.24 4.56
N LEU A 269 -24.50 -10.50 5.31
CA LEU A 269 -24.21 -11.76 5.97
C LEU A 269 -24.20 -11.52 7.49
N PHE A 270 -24.97 -12.30 8.23
CA PHE A 270 -25.17 -12.11 9.66
C PHE A 270 -24.40 -13.16 10.45
N PHE A 271 -23.61 -12.73 11.43
CA PHE A 271 -22.75 -13.60 12.24
C PHE A 271 -22.90 -13.33 13.74
N THR A 272 -22.48 -14.31 14.54
CA THR A 272 -22.32 -14.17 15.99
C THR A 272 -20.83 -14.06 16.31
N THR A 273 -20.38 -12.89 16.73
CA THR A 273 -19.00 -12.66 17.13
C THR A 273 -18.75 -13.23 18.52
N PRO A 274 -17.66 -13.99 18.73
CA PRO A 274 -17.31 -14.47 20.06
C PRO A 274 -17.08 -13.32 21.04
N ILE A 275 -17.51 -13.51 22.29
CA ILE A 275 -17.40 -12.51 23.34
C ILE A 275 -15.92 -12.21 23.64
N ASN A 276 -15.59 -10.93 23.76
CA ASN A 276 -14.26 -10.48 24.15
C ASN A 276 -13.86 -11.03 25.52
N GLN A 277 -12.64 -11.56 25.63
CA GLN A 277 -12.13 -12.18 26.83
C GLN A 277 -10.94 -11.39 27.37
N ILE A 278 -10.95 -11.11 28.67
CA ILE A 278 -9.80 -10.53 29.37
C ILE A 278 -9.12 -11.66 30.13
N SER A 279 -7.80 -11.79 29.98
CA SER A 279 -7.04 -12.77 30.75
C SER A 279 -7.23 -12.52 32.25
N PRO A 280 -7.37 -13.55 33.09
CA PRO A 280 -7.50 -13.40 34.54
C PRO A 280 -6.36 -12.60 35.19
N THR A 281 -5.19 -12.60 34.54
CA THR A 281 -4.00 -11.85 34.97
C THR A 281 -4.05 -10.36 34.61
N GLY A 282 -4.98 -9.93 33.75
CA GLY A 282 -5.08 -8.57 33.23
C GLY A 282 -3.99 -8.19 32.21
N ILE A 283 -3.03 -9.08 31.95
CA ILE A 283 -1.85 -8.82 31.10
C ILE A 283 -2.19 -8.91 29.60
N SER A 284 -3.26 -9.63 29.24
CA SER A 284 -3.69 -9.73 27.85
C SER A 284 -5.20 -9.55 27.69
N ARG A 285 -5.58 -8.93 26.57
CA ARG A 285 -6.96 -8.84 26.10
C ARG A 285 -7.09 -9.60 24.79
N HIS A 286 -8.17 -10.36 24.66
CA HIS A 286 -8.54 -11.04 23.45
C HIS A 286 -9.86 -10.46 22.95
N TYR A 287 -9.84 -9.92 21.75
CA TYR A 287 -11.07 -9.52 21.05
C TYR A 287 -11.12 -10.19 19.69
N TYR A 288 -12.34 -10.30 19.18
CA TYR A 288 -12.61 -10.98 17.93
C TYR A 288 -13.06 -9.96 16.89
N THR A 289 -12.53 -10.11 15.68
CA THR A 289 -12.96 -9.39 14.48
C THR A 289 -13.18 -10.40 13.36
N TRP A 290 -13.63 -9.93 12.20
CA TRP A 290 -13.86 -10.74 11.02
C TRP A 290 -12.82 -10.44 9.95
N ALA A 291 -12.28 -11.49 9.35
CA ALA A 291 -11.56 -11.40 8.08
C ALA A 291 -12.50 -11.87 6.99
N VAL A 292 -12.61 -11.11 5.91
CA VAL A 292 -13.61 -11.35 4.86
C VAL A 292 -12.91 -11.39 3.51
N ARG A 293 -13.24 -12.39 2.69
CA ARG A 293 -12.79 -12.50 1.32
C ARG A 293 -14.01 -12.71 0.43
N ALA A 294 -14.25 -11.79 -0.49
CA ALA A 294 -15.41 -11.84 -1.38
C ALA A 294 -14.97 -11.89 -2.84
N GLN A 295 -15.60 -12.77 -3.61
CA GLN A 295 -15.42 -12.92 -5.04
C GLN A 295 -16.78 -12.83 -5.73
N PHE A 296 -16.90 -11.88 -6.64
CA PHE A 296 -18.11 -11.70 -7.44
C PHE A 296 -17.89 -12.41 -8.77
N ILE A 297 -18.77 -13.35 -9.08
CA ILE A 297 -18.64 -14.25 -10.21
C ILE A 297 -19.71 -13.91 -11.22
N LEU A 298 -19.28 -13.33 -12.34
CA LEU A 298 -20.15 -13.11 -13.48
C LEU A 298 -20.13 -14.34 -14.39
N ILE A 299 -21.30 -14.93 -14.61
CA ILE A 299 -21.49 -16.03 -15.54
C ILE A 299 -22.27 -15.49 -16.73
N THR A 300 -21.56 -15.35 -17.84
CA THR A 300 -22.08 -14.99 -19.15
C THR A 300 -22.23 -16.28 -19.98
N ARG A 301 -22.99 -16.26 -21.08
CA ARG A 301 -23.13 -17.43 -21.98
C ARG A 301 -21.81 -17.94 -22.58
N ARG A 302 -20.77 -17.09 -22.61
CA ARG A 302 -19.49 -17.37 -23.27
C ARG A 302 -18.35 -17.63 -22.28
N GLU A 303 -18.41 -17.05 -21.09
CA GLU A 303 -17.28 -17.05 -20.16
C GLU A 303 -17.72 -16.80 -18.72
N LYS A 304 -16.85 -17.19 -17.78
CA LYS A 304 -16.97 -16.90 -16.35
C LYS A 304 -15.88 -15.88 -16.00
N ARG A 305 -16.29 -14.72 -15.48
CA ARG A 305 -15.39 -13.63 -15.06
C ARG A 305 -15.49 -13.44 -13.55
N TYR A 306 -14.38 -13.09 -12.93
CA TYR A 306 -14.25 -12.98 -11.47
C TYR A 306 -13.91 -11.55 -11.08
N PHE A 307 -14.54 -10.99 -10.06
CA PHE A 307 -14.26 -9.65 -9.59
C PHE A 307 -13.90 -9.67 -8.10
N PRO A 308 -12.98 -8.79 -7.66
CA PRO A 308 -12.34 -7.71 -8.40
C PRO A 308 -11.33 -8.20 -9.46
N ALA A 309 -11.29 -7.56 -10.62
CA ALA A 309 -10.24 -7.80 -11.60
C ALA A 309 -8.88 -7.32 -11.06
N PRO A 310 -7.76 -7.87 -11.56
CA PRO A 310 -6.43 -7.37 -11.25
C PRO A 310 -6.31 -5.88 -11.62
N LYS A 311 -5.41 -5.17 -10.94
CA LYS A 311 -5.13 -3.76 -11.21
C LYS A 311 -4.80 -3.55 -12.70
N ILE A 312 -5.07 -2.36 -13.24
CA ILE A 312 -4.87 -2.07 -14.67
C ILE A 312 -3.47 -2.40 -15.16
N ARG A 313 -2.44 -2.20 -14.32
CA ARG A 313 -1.04 -2.47 -14.66
C ARG A 313 -0.59 -3.92 -14.38
N ASP A 314 -1.46 -4.75 -13.82
CA ASP A 314 -1.19 -6.14 -13.48
C ASP A 314 -1.67 -7.10 -14.59
N PRO A 315 -0.75 -7.78 -15.32
CA PRO A 315 -1.11 -8.68 -16.41
C PRO A 315 -1.70 -10.01 -15.95
N THR A 316 -1.85 -10.25 -14.65
CA THR A 316 -2.35 -11.51 -14.10
C THR A 316 -3.69 -11.89 -14.72
N GLN A 317 -3.82 -13.16 -15.12
CA GLN A 317 -5.06 -13.75 -15.61
C GLN A 317 -5.58 -14.78 -14.61
N TYR A 318 -6.90 -14.97 -14.62
CA TYR A 318 -7.52 -15.95 -13.74
C TYR A 318 -7.05 -17.36 -14.10
N SER A 319 -6.76 -18.15 -13.07
CA SER A 319 -6.35 -19.54 -13.15
C SER A 319 -6.88 -20.29 -11.93
N GLY A 320 -6.88 -21.62 -11.97
CA GLY A 320 -7.39 -22.44 -10.85
C GLY A 320 -6.69 -22.19 -9.51
N GLY A 321 -5.48 -21.61 -9.50
CA GLY A 321 -4.78 -21.23 -8.27
C GLY A 321 -5.45 -20.09 -7.49
N TRP A 322 -6.35 -19.33 -8.12
CA TRP A 322 -7.11 -18.24 -7.50
C TRP A 322 -8.51 -18.66 -7.05
N ALA A 323 -8.82 -19.96 -7.11
CA ALA A 323 -10.12 -20.50 -6.69
C ALA A 323 -10.32 -20.43 -5.17
N THR A 324 -9.24 -20.39 -4.38
CA THR A 324 -9.30 -20.30 -2.92
C THR A 324 -8.66 -19.00 -2.44
N PRO A 325 -9.29 -18.27 -1.51
CA PRO A 325 -8.74 -17.02 -1.00
C PRO A 325 -7.55 -17.25 -0.07
N ASN A 326 -6.57 -16.33 -0.11
CA ASN A 326 -5.48 -16.28 0.85
C ASN A 326 -5.78 -15.22 1.92
N PHE A 327 -5.89 -15.64 3.18
CA PHE A 327 -6.15 -14.74 4.31
C PHE A 327 -4.88 -14.11 4.91
N ASN A 328 -3.70 -14.56 4.48
CA ASN A 328 -2.41 -13.98 4.90
C ASN A 328 -1.99 -12.80 4.02
N GLU A 329 -2.63 -12.62 2.88
CA GLU A 329 -2.38 -11.54 1.93
C GLU A 329 -3.60 -10.61 1.86
N VAL A 330 -3.32 -9.33 1.64
CA VAL A 330 -4.31 -8.28 1.35
C VAL A 330 -4.13 -7.81 -0.08
N ASP A 331 -5.18 -7.26 -0.68
CA ASP A 331 -5.19 -6.78 -2.08
C ASP A 331 -4.84 -7.90 -3.08
N GLN A 332 -5.36 -9.10 -2.82
CA GLN A 332 -5.16 -10.26 -3.69
C GLN A 332 -6.00 -10.11 -4.97
N PRO A 333 -5.47 -10.39 -6.17
CA PRO A 333 -6.25 -10.43 -7.39
C PRO A 333 -7.46 -11.37 -7.26
N PHE A 334 -8.61 -11.01 -7.84
CA PHE A 334 -9.84 -11.80 -7.85
C PHE A 334 -10.55 -11.98 -6.51
N TRP A 335 -10.04 -11.40 -5.42
CA TRP A 335 -10.63 -11.45 -4.08
C TRP A 335 -10.63 -10.08 -3.42
N ALA A 336 -11.81 -9.56 -3.12
CA ALA A 336 -11.94 -8.35 -2.32
C ALA A 336 -11.76 -8.68 -0.83
N ASP A 337 -10.93 -7.90 -0.15
CA ASP A 337 -10.66 -8.01 1.29
C ASP A 337 -11.16 -6.81 2.09
N GLU A 338 -11.33 -7.01 3.40
CA GLU A 338 -11.90 -6.00 4.30
C GLU A 338 -11.02 -4.76 4.50
N VAL A 339 -9.74 -4.80 4.11
CA VAL A 339 -8.79 -3.68 4.29
C VAL A 339 -8.73 -2.83 3.03
N THR A 340 -8.55 -3.46 1.87
CA THR A 340 -8.42 -2.74 0.59
C THR A 340 -9.76 -2.19 0.10
N TYR A 341 -10.84 -2.93 0.37
CA TYR A 341 -12.20 -2.57 -0.04
C TYR A 341 -13.04 -2.08 1.14
N GLU A 342 -12.39 -1.60 2.22
CA GLU A 342 -13.08 -1.05 3.38
C GLU A 342 -14.07 0.03 2.95
N ASP A 343 -15.33 -0.09 3.38
CA ASP A 343 -16.28 0.99 3.23
C ASP A 343 -15.93 2.08 4.25
N SER A 344 -15.07 3.00 3.85
CA SER A 344 -14.73 4.17 4.66
C SER A 344 -16.01 5.00 4.86
N PHE A 345 -16.69 4.81 5.98
CA PHE A 345 -17.59 5.80 6.53
C PHE A 345 -16.72 7.00 6.92
N ASN A 346 -16.61 7.98 6.00
CA ASN A 346 -16.34 9.34 6.42
C ASN A 346 -17.57 9.80 7.19
N ASP A 347 -17.49 9.75 8.52
CA ASP A 347 -18.28 10.62 9.40
C ASP A 347 -17.75 12.07 9.31
#